data_AF-G7J1U2-F1
#
_entry.id   AF-G7J1U2-F1
#
_cell.length_a   1.000
_cell.length_b   1.000
_cell.length_c   1.000
_cell.angle_alpha   90.00
_cell.angle_beta   90.00
_cell.angle_gamma   90.00
#
_symmetry.space_group_name_H-M   'P 1'
#
loop_
_entity.id
_entity.type
_entity.pdbx_description
1 polymer ?
#
loop_
_entity_poly.entity_id
_entity_poly.type
_entity_poly.pdbx_seq_one_letter_code
_entity_poly.pdbx_strand_id
1 'polypeptide(L)'
;MAFYRTNLPTQELVLGMIYTTFFLLLATNINSVQALSFNFTKFTPNAQTFPSGITFQGDAKTLNNGVIALTKRIKLPYGTTIPSTGRILTPPVSLWDTAGNVASFVTSFSFLIEGTGGYGVPTDGLVFFIAPQDTVIPPNSESLHLGVVDSKSSYNQFVGVEFDLYPNSFDPNTRHIGIDVNSLISLKTVNWQFASGSLTKVSIAYDSSSNTLSVVVTYANGKFSTIAQIVDLKTVLPNKVRFGLSGASITGFAHDIHSWSLTTSDLKTTASSASDKLQAI
;
A
#
# COMPACT_ATOMS: atom_id res chain seq x y z
N MET A 1 -4.23 44.75 -22.85
CA MET A 1 -3.92 43.69 -21.87
C MET A 1 -4.44 42.37 -22.42
N ALA A 2 -3.56 41.50 -22.89
CA ALA A 2 -3.95 40.15 -23.30
C ALA A 2 -3.99 39.27 -22.06
N PHE A 3 -5.19 38.85 -21.65
CA PHE A 3 -5.34 37.79 -20.66
C PHE A 3 -4.97 36.47 -21.35
N TYR A 4 -3.79 35.93 -21.05
CA TYR A 4 -3.46 34.56 -21.38
C TYR A 4 -4.45 33.64 -20.63
N ARG A 5 -5.40 33.05 -21.35
CA ARG A 5 -6.14 31.90 -20.84
C ARG A 5 -5.18 30.72 -20.82
N THR A 6 -4.60 30.43 -19.67
CA THR A 6 -3.95 29.14 -19.43
C THR A 6 -5.06 28.09 -19.28
N ASN A 7 -5.48 27.50 -20.39
CA ASN A 7 -6.29 26.28 -20.38
C ASN A 7 -5.36 25.10 -20.01
N LEU A 8 -4.93 25.03 -18.74
CA LEU A 8 -4.34 23.80 -18.24
C LEU A 8 -5.42 22.70 -18.34
N PRO A 9 -5.12 21.53 -18.95
CA PRO A 9 -6.06 20.42 -18.99
C PRO A 9 -6.53 20.09 -17.57
N THR A 10 -7.83 19.83 -17.38
CA THR A 10 -8.41 19.55 -16.05
C THR A 10 -7.64 18.47 -15.28
N GLN A 11 -7.07 17.49 -15.99
CA GLN A 11 -6.24 16.44 -15.41
C GLN A 11 -4.93 16.96 -14.78
N GLU A 12 -4.26 17.94 -15.39
CA GLU A 12 -3.04 18.55 -14.85
C GLU A 12 -3.33 19.36 -13.58
N LEU A 13 -4.48 20.04 -13.54
CA LEU A 13 -4.93 20.75 -12.34
C LEU A 13 -5.25 19.78 -11.20
N VAL A 14 -5.95 18.67 -11.49
CA VAL A 14 -6.25 17.63 -10.50
C VAL A 14 -4.97 16.99 -9.98
N LEU A 15 -4.03 16.65 -10.86
CA LEU A 15 -2.75 16.08 -10.49
C LEU A 15 -1.93 17.07 -9.65
N GLY A 16 -1.89 18.34 -10.04
CA GLY A 16 -1.25 19.41 -9.27
C GLY A 16 -1.86 19.59 -7.88
N MET A 17 -3.20 19.51 -7.76
CA MET A 17 -3.90 19.54 -6.47
C MET A 17 -3.51 18.34 -5.61
N ILE A 18 -3.46 17.12 -6.18
CA ILE A 18 -3.06 15.91 -5.43
C ILE A 18 -1.62 16.01 -4.94
N TYR A 19 -0.69 16.43 -5.81
CA TYR A 19 0.70 16.63 -5.40
C TYR A 19 0.85 17.73 -4.34
N THR A 20 0.05 18.79 -4.44
CA THR A 20 0.01 19.84 -3.41
C THR A 20 -0.49 19.27 -2.09
N THR A 21 -1.57 18.47 -2.09
CA THR A 21 -2.06 17.80 -0.88
C THR A 21 -1.00 16.87 -0.30
N PHE A 22 -0.32 16.07 -1.12
CA PHE A 22 0.76 15.18 -0.67
C PHE A 22 1.91 15.99 -0.07
N PHE A 23 2.29 17.09 -0.72
CA PHE A 23 3.32 17.99 -0.22
C PHE A 23 2.92 18.65 1.10
N LEU A 24 1.66 19.09 1.25
CA LEU A 24 1.14 19.66 2.49
C LEU A 24 1.17 18.64 3.63
N LEU A 25 0.72 17.39 3.37
CA LEU A 25 0.79 16.30 4.34
C LEU A 25 2.25 15.97 4.75
N LEU A 26 3.20 16.13 3.83
CA LEU A 26 4.63 16.01 4.12
C LEU A 26 5.21 17.25 4.82
N ALA A 27 4.68 18.44 4.58
CA ALA A 27 5.20 19.71 5.10
C ALA A 27 4.66 20.06 6.50
N THR A 28 3.55 19.48 6.95
CA THR A 28 3.01 19.69 8.31
C THR A 28 3.91 19.14 9.43
N ASN A 29 5.07 18.56 9.11
CA ASN A 29 5.98 17.85 10.02
C ASN A 29 7.08 18.72 10.68
N ILE A 30 6.93 20.05 10.77
CA ILE A 30 8.05 20.95 11.13
C ILE A 30 8.32 21.03 12.66
N ASN A 31 7.49 20.47 13.57
CA ASN A 31 7.70 20.65 15.03
C ASN A 31 7.26 19.49 15.96
N SER A 32 7.37 18.21 15.56
CA SER A 32 7.19 17.12 16.53
C SER A 32 7.88 15.81 16.12
N VAL A 33 7.95 14.87 17.07
CA VAL A 33 8.69 13.61 16.95
C VAL A 33 7.93 12.63 16.05
N GLN A 34 8.44 12.48 14.82
CA GLN A 34 7.94 11.57 13.78
C GLN A 34 7.72 10.13 14.27
N ALA A 35 6.48 9.61 14.17
CA ALA A 35 6.13 8.28 14.71
C ALA A 35 6.65 7.08 13.89
N LEU A 36 6.65 7.16 12.55
CA LEU A 36 7.33 6.21 11.64
C LEU A 36 7.64 6.89 10.30
N SER A 37 8.91 6.80 9.87
CA SER A 37 9.32 7.30 8.56
C SER A 37 10.51 6.55 7.99
N PHE A 38 10.43 6.22 6.70
CA PHE A 38 11.53 5.61 5.96
C PHE A 38 11.42 5.90 4.45
N ASN A 39 12.54 5.76 3.76
CA ASN A 39 12.62 5.83 2.30
C ASN A 39 13.67 4.84 1.77
N PHE A 40 13.21 3.68 1.29
CA PHE A 40 14.06 2.68 0.67
C PHE A 40 14.07 2.85 -0.84
N THR A 41 15.23 3.19 -1.39
CA THR A 41 15.48 3.19 -2.83
C THR A 41 16.15 1.90 -3.31
N LYS A 42 16.67 1.10 -2.37
CA LYS A 42 17.21 -0.27 -2.53
C LYS A 42 17.08 -1.02 -1.21
N PHE A 43 17.06 -2.35 -1.27
CA PHE A 43 17.00 -3.24 -0.10
C PHE A 43 18.31 -4.05 0.02
N THR A 44 18.82 -4.34 1.22
CA THR A 44 20.05 -5.16 1.32
C THR A 44 19.70 -6.63 1.09
N PRO A 45 20.45 -7.30 0.21
CA PRO A 45 20.31 -8.73 -0.05
C PRO A 45 20.33 -9.59 1.22
N ASN A 46 19.59 -10.70 1.19
CA ASN A 46 19.59 -11.74 2.22
C ASN A 46 19.18 -11.29 3.64
N ALA A 47 18.66 -10.09 3.81
CA ALA A 47 18.12 -9.64 5.08
C ALA A 47 16.71 -10.22 5.30
N GLN A 48 16.54 -11.04 6.34
CA GLN A 48 15.21 -11.47 6.82
C GLN A 48 14.49 -10.34 7.60
N THR A 49 15.25 -9.34 8.06
CA THR A 49 14.76 -8.06 8.56
C THR A 49 15.67 -6.95 8.03
N PHE A 50 15.11 -5.98 7.31
CA PHE A 50 15.88 -4.82 6.79
C PHE A 50 15.85 -3.65 7.82
N PRO A 51 16.79 -2.66 7.82
CA PRO A 51 17.38 -1.97 8.99
C PRO A 51 16.46 -0.94 9.65
N SER A 52 15.16 -1.16 9.54
CA SER A 52 14.06 -0.39 10.12
C SER A 52 12.97 -1.30 10.72
N GLY A 53 13.24 -2.60 10.91
CA GLY A 53 12.27 -3.55 11.47
C GLY A 53 11.19 -4.01 10.49
N ILE A 54 11.46 -3.97 9.17
CA ILE A 54 10.58 -4.62 8.18
C ILE A 54 10.60 -6.13 8.40
N THR A 55 9.44 -6.74 8.53
CA THR A 55 9.25 -8.20 8.68
C THR A 55 8.80 -8.82 7.37
N PHE A 56 9.34 -9.98 7.01
CA PHE A 56 8.96 -10.75 5.83
C PHE A 56 8.08 -11.94 6.23
N GLN A 57 7.11 -12.28 5.39
CA GLN A 57 6.23 -13.44 5.54
C GLN A 57 6.06 -14.16 4.20
N GLY A 58 5.78 -15.47 4.25
CA GLY A 58 5.58 -16.30 3.06
C GLY A 58 6.86 -16.40 2.22
N ASP A 59 6.69 -16.28 0.90
CA ASP A 59 7.77 -16.41 -0.08
C ASP A 59 8.61 -15.14 -0.28
N ALA A 60 8.26 -14.05 0.41
CA ALA A 60 8.92 -12.76 0.22
C ALA A 60 10.41 -12.82 0.60
N LYS A 61 11.27 -12.26 -0.24
CA LYS A 61 12.71 -12.16 0.02
C LYS A 61 13.39 -11.02 -0.73
N THR A 62 14.51 -10.56 -0.22
CA THR A 62 15.37 -9.61 -0.94
C THR A 62 16.30 -10.33 -1.90
N LEU A 63 16.37 -9.85 -3.14
CA LEU A 63 17.25 -10.33 -4.20
C LEU A 63 18.61 -9.63 -4.17
N ASN A 64 19.62 -10.23 -4.81
CA ASN A 64 20.99 -9.71 -4.86
C ASN A 64 21.13 -8.33 -5.53
N ASN A 65 20.17 -7.95 -6.37
CA ASN A 65 20.12 -6.64 -7.03
C ASN A 65 19.45 -5.55 -6.16
N GLY A 66 19.04 -5.88 -4.93
CA GLY A 66 18.43 -4.97 -3.97
C GLY A 66 16.97 -4.65 -4.23
N VAL A 67 16.25 -5.59 -4.86
CA VAL A 67 14.79 -5.61 -5.07
C VAL A 67 14.17 -6.61 -4.10
N ILE A 68 12.96 -6.37 -3.61
CA ILE A 68 12.18 -7.39 -2.88
C ILE A 68 11.30 -8.14 -3.86
N ALA A 69 11.45 -9.45 -3.94
CA ALA A 69 10.49 -10.32 -4.60
C ALA A 69 9.43 -10.73 -3.58
N LEU A 70 8.16 -10.38 -3.81
CA LEU A 70 7.03 -10.82 -2.98
C LEU A 70 6.60 -12.25 -3.34
N THR A 71 6.75 -12.64 -4.61
CA THR A 71 6.45 -13.99 -5.09
C THR A 71 7.69 -14.70 -5.62
N LYS A 72 7.65 -16.02 -5.67
CA LYS A 72 8.71 -16.87 -6.23
C LYS A 72 8.92 -16.53 -7.70
N ARG A 73 10.17 -16.27 -8.09
CA ARG A 73 10.60 -16.16 -9.48
C ARG A 73 10.86 -17.55 -10.06
N ILE A 74 9.83 -18.20 -10.60
CA ILE A 74 9.89 -19.58 -11.11
C ILE A 74 9.35 -19.68 -12.54
N LYS A 75 10.12 -20.30 -13.43
CA LYS A 75 9.67 -20.63 -14.78
C LYS A 75 8.76 -21.86 -14.73
N LEU A 76 7.53 -21.71 -15.18
CA LEU A 76 6.54 -22.79 -15.23
C LEU A 76 6.22 -23.23 -16.67
N PRO A 77 5.99 -24.53 -16.92
CA PRO A 77 5.40 -25.01 -18.16
C PRO A 77 4.00 -24.42 -18.39
N TYR A 78 3.55 -24.33 -19.64
CA TYR A 78 2.20 -23.88 -19.97
C TYR A 78 1.15 -24.76 -19.27
N GLY A 79 0.10 -24.14 -18.72
CA GLY A 79 -0.97 -24.83 -17.99
C GLY A 79 -0.60 -25.31 -16.59
N THR A 80 0.62 -25.04 -16.10
CA THR A 80 1.02 -25.37 -14.72
C THR A 80 0.78 -24.20 -13.78
N THR A 81 0.16 -24.47 -12.63
CA THR A 81 -0.07 -23.46 -11.58
C THR A 81 0.62 -23.87 -10.28
N ILE A 82 1.44 -22.98 -9.71
CA ILE A 82 2.05 -23.14 -8.39
C ILE A 82 1.82 -21.85 -7.60
N PRO A 83 0.99 -21.88 -6.53
CA PRO A 83 0.78 -20.72 -5.69
C PRO A 83 2.07 -20.22 -5.05
N SER A 84 2.23 -18.91 -5.04
CA SER A 84 3.24 -18.20 -4.31
C SER A 84 2.64 -16.94 -3.72
N THR A 85 2.86 -16.72 -2.43
CA THR A 85 2.34 -15.56 -1.69
C THR A 85 3.42 -15.08 -0.74
N GLY A 86 3.65 -13.77 -0.69
CA GLY A 86 4.60 -13.20 0.26
C GLY A 86 4.24 -11.76 0.62
N ARG A 87 4.62 -11.38 1.84
CA ARG A 87 4.34 -10.06 2.41
C ARG A 87 5.58 -9.45 3.03
N ILE A 88 5.64 -8.13 2.99
CA ILE A 88 6.52 -7.33 3.83
C ILE A 88 5.68 -6.39 4.69
N LEU A 89 6.11 -6.19 5.93
CA LEU A 89 5.36 -5.46 6.94
C LEU A 89 6.26 -4.50 7.70
N THR A 90 5.78 -3.30 8.00
CA THR A 90 6.46 -2.35 8.90
C THR A 90 6.50 -2.86 10.34
N PRO A 91 7.29 -2.21 11.22
CA PRO A 91 7.02 -2.24 12.65
C PRO A 91 5.58 -1.77 12.95
N PRO A 92 4.99 -2.22 14.08
CA PRO A 92 3.70 -1.72 14.52
C PRO A 92 3.70 -0.23 14.81
N VAL A 93 2.62 0.46 14.45
CA VAL A 93 2.39 1.88 14.76
C VAL A 93 0.98 2.10 15.29
N SER A 94 0.76 3.21 15.98
CA SER A 94 -0.59 3.65 16.36
C SER A 94 -1.20 4.48 15.24
N LEU A 95 -2.47 4.23 14.91
CA LEU A 95 -3.25 5.05 13.97
C LEU A 95 -3.92 6.25 14.62
N TRP A 96 -4.17 6.23 15.92
CA TRP A 96 -4.76 7.38 16.63
C TRP A 96 -4.28 7.52 18.08
N ASP A 97 -4.38 8.74 18.60
CA ASP A 97 -4.05 9.08 19.98
C ASP A 97 -5.21 8.81 20.96
N THR A 98 -4.96 9.05 22.24
CA THR A 98 -5.96 8.91 23.32
C THR A 98 -7.12 9.87 23.20
N ALA A 99 -6.96 11.01 22.53
CA ALA A 99 -8.04 11.95 22.23
C ALA A 99 -8.86 11.52 20.99
N GLY A 100 -8.41 10.49 20.28
CA GLY A 100 -9.07 9.92 19.12
C GLY A 100 -8.68 10.59 17.79
N ASN A 101 -7.66 11.45 17.77
CA ASN A 101 -7.16 12.07 16.53
C ASN A 101 -6.44 11.02 15.70
N VAL A 102 -6.81 10.90 14.43
CA VAL A 102 -6.26 9.89 13.50
C VAL A 102 -5.05 10.46 12.76
N ALA A 103 -4.02 9.66 12.60
CA ALA A 103 -2.83 9.99 11.82
C ALA A 103 -3.16 10.00 10.31
N SER A 104 -2.71 11.04 9.63
CA SER A 104 -2.55 11.04 8.18
C SER A 104 -1.29 10.25 7.80
N PHE A 105 -1.21 9.76 6.58
CA PHE A 105 0.02 9.16 6.08
C PHE A 105 0.22 9.41 4.59
N VAL A 106 1.47 9.34 4.16
CA VAL A 106 1.88 9.28 2.75
C VAL A 106 2.82 8.10 2.58
N THR A 107 2.55 7.25 1.60
CA THR A 107 3.45 6.17 1.18
C THR A 107 3.70 6.26 -0.30
N SER A 108 4.87 5.84 -0.75
CA SER A 108 5.14 5.65 -2.16
C SER A 108 5.96 4.39 -2.36
N PHE A 109 5.65 3.64 -3.41
CA PHE A 109 6.42 2.47 -3.79
C PHE A 109 6.50 2.36 -5.30
N SER A 110 7.51 1.66 -5.77
CA SER A 110 7.59 1.28 -7.17
C SER A 110 7.72 -0.22 -7.28
N PHE A 111 7.00 -0.76 -8.26
CA PHE A 111 6.96 -2.20 -8.48
C PHE A 111 7.03 -2.52 -9.98
N LEU A 112 7.41 -3.75 -10.27
CA LEU A 112 7.43 -4.31 -11.60
C LEU A 112 6.83 -5.71 -11.52
N ILE A 113 5.97 -6.04 -12.49
CA ILE A 113 5.43 -7.38 -12.63
C ILE A 113 5.76 -7.94 -14.02
N GLU A 114 6.43 -9.08 -14.04
CA GLU A 114 6.91 -9.70 -15.27
C GLU A 114 6.80 -11.22 -15.26
N GLY A 115 6.59 -11.77 -16.45
CA GLY A 115 6.66 -13.22 -16.66
C GLY A 115 8.11 -13.70 -16.65
N THR A 116 8.40 -14.77 -15.92
CA THR A 116 9.75 -15.35 -15.80
C THR A 116 10.10 -16.32 -16.95
N GLY A 117 9.60 -16.04 -18.16
CA GLY A 117 9.86 -16.84 -19.37
C GLY A 117 8.93 -18.03 -19.58
N GLY A 118 7.71 -18.00 -19.01
CA GLY A 118 6.63 -18.95 -19.26
C GLY A 118 5.46 -18.33 -20.05
N TYR A 119 4.59 -19.16 -20.62
CA TYR A 119 3.40 -18.76 -21.40
C TYR A 119 2.17 -18.46 -20.53
N GLY A 120 2.37 -18.03 -19.29
CA GLY A 120 1.30 -17.81 -18.33
C GLY A 120 0.52 -16.51 -18.56
N VAL A 121 -0.73 -16.48 -18.11
CA VAL A 121 -1.49 -15.23 -17.94
C VAL A 121 -0.92 -14.50 -16.72
N PRO A 122 -0.76 -13.16 -16.74
CA PRO A 122 -0.40 -12.40 -15.54
C PRO A 122 -1.42 -12.67 -14.41
N THR A 123 -0.94 -13.13 -13.27
CA THR A 123 -1.74 -13.42 -12.07
C THR A 123 -0.90 -13.15 -10.82
N ASP A 124 -1.49 -12.92 -9.66
CA ASP A 124 -2.89 -12.55 -9.43
C ASP A 124 -2.94 -11.04 -9.21
N GLY A 125 -2.02 -10.53 -8.38
CA GLY A 125 -1.85 -9.11 -8.19
C GLY A 125 -0.98 -8.77 -6.98
N LEU A 126 -1.05 -7.51 -6.61
CA LEU A 126 -0.35 -6.94 -5.45
C LEU A 126 -1.29 -6.00 -4.68
N VAL A 127 -1.13 -5.94 -3.36
CA VAL A 127 -1.89 -5.01 -2.51
C VAL A 127 -0.97 -4.30 -1.54
N PHE A 128 -1.07 -2.97 -1.48
CA PHE A 128 -0.65 -2.21 -0.31
C PHE A 128 -1.75 -2.29 0.73
N PHE A 129 -1.43 -2.62 1.98
CA PHE A 129 -2.45 -2.83 3.01
C PHE A 129 -2.06 -2.29 4.38
N ILE A 130 -3.08 -2.03 5.18
CA ILE A 130 -3.00 -1.73 6.61
C ILE A 130 -3.81 -2.80 7.34
N ALA A 131 -3.22 -3.46 8.33
CA ALA A 131 -3.85 -4.55 9.07
C ALA A 131 -3.40 -4.57 10.54
N PRO A 132 -4.09 -5.31 11.44
CA PRO A 132 -3.71 -5.46 12.83
C PRO A 132 -2.23 -5.80 13.04
N GLN A 133 -1.65 -5.34 14.15
CA GLN A 133 -0.21 -5.51 14.43
C GLN A 133 0.30 -6.96 14.47
N ASP A 134 -0.60 -7.91 14.73
CA ASP A 134 -0.40 -9.35 14.82
C ASP A 134 -0.74 -10.08 13.51
N THR A 135 -1.00 -9.34 12.43
CA THR A 135 -1.35 -9.91 11.12
C THR A 135 -0.33 -10.94 10.64
N VAL A 136 -0.85 -12.10 10.23
CA VAL A 136 -0.15 -13.16 9.50
C VAL A 136 -0.85 -13.37 8.16
N ILE A 137 -0.18 -14.07 7.23
CA ILE A 137 -0.87 -14.52 6.01
C ILE A 137 -2.04 -15.40 6.46
N PRO A 138 -3.30 -15.02 6.18
CA PRO A 138 -4.43 -15.82 6.61
C PRO A 138 -4.40 -17.21 5.96
N PRO A 139 -5.02 -18.22 6.57
CA PRO A 139 -5.24 -19.49 5.89
C PRO A 139 -6.11 -19.25 4.64
N ASN A 140 -5.97 -20.10 3.62
CA ASN A 140 -6.75 -20.00 2.36
C ASN A 140 -6.65 -18.63 1.66
N SER A 141 -5.50 -17.95 1.78
CA SER A 141 -5.26 -16.59 1.28
C SER A 141 -4.38 -16.52 0.02
N GLU A 142 -4.23 -17.63 -0.69
CA GLU A 142 -3.45 -17.72 -1.91
C GLU A 142 -4.20 -17.13 -3.12
N SER A 143 -3.47 -16.89 -4.22
CA SER A 143 -4.02 -16.44 -5.51
C SER A 143 -4.82 -15.14 -5.35
N LEU A 144 -6.07 -15.11 -5.82
CA LEU A 144 -6.97 -13.95 -5.81
C LEU A 144 -7.20 -13.32 -4.43
N HIS A 145 -6.79 -13.97 -3.33
CA HIS A 145 -6.93 -13.42 -1.97
C HIS A 145 -5.73 -12.58 -1.52
N LEU A 146 -4.71 -12.47 -2.38
CA LEU A 146 -3.54 -11.59 -2.25
C LEU A 146 -2.81 -11.66 -0.91
N GLY A 147 -2.92 -12.76 -0.14
CA GLY A 147 -2.32 -12.91 1.18
C GLY A 147 -2.93 -12.03 2.29
N VAL A 148 -4.11 -11.44 2.07
CA VAL A 148 -4.76 -10.52 3.03
C VAL A 148 -6.17 -10.94 3.46
N VAL A 149 -6.82 -11.85 2.71
CA VAL A 149 -8.16 -12.36 3.01
C VAL A 149 -8.13 -13.86 3.25
N ASP A 150 -8.77 -14.34 4.33
CA ASP A 150 -9.17 -15.74 4.46
C ASP A 150 -10.51 -15.94 3.75
N SER A 151 -10.51 -16.72 2.67
CA SER A 151 -11.69 -17.04 1.87
C SER A 151 -12.79 -17.79 2.63
N LYS A 152 -12.48 -18.33 3.81
CA LYS A 152 -13.44 -19.03 4.68
C LYS A 152 -13.91 -18.17 5.86
N SER A 153 -13.42 -16.94 5.98
CA SER A 153 -13.78 -16.01 7.05
C SER A 153 -14.58 -14.83 6.50
N SER A 154 -15.69 -14.51 7.18
CA SER A 154 -16.41 -13.25 6.97
C SER A 154 -15.79 -12.08 7.72
N TYR A 155 -14.78 -12.33 8.57
CA TYR A 155 -14.14 -11.35 9.44
C TYR A 155 -12.69 -11.15 9.04
N ASN A 156 -12.48 -10.53 7.89
CA ASN A 156 -11.16 -10.00 7.51
C ASN A 156 -11.05 -8.56 8.00
N GLN A 157 -9.85 -8.14 8.38
CA GLN A 157 -9.61 -6.82 8.95
C GLN A 157 -8.42 -6.15 8.26
N PHE A 158 -8.69 -5.42 7.19
CA PHE A 158 -7.68 -4.66 6.47
C PHE A 158 -8.30 -3.50 5.68
N VAL A 159 -7.48 -2.50 5.37
CA VAL A 159 -7.73 -1.50 4.34
C VAL A 159 -6.61 -1.59 3.32
N GLY A 160 -6.92 -1.61 2.03
CA GLY A 160 -5.94 -1.85 0.99
C GLY A 160 -6.13 -1.03 -0.29
N VAL A 161 -5.07 -1.00 -1.08
CA VAL A 161 -5.07 -0.57 -2.48
C VAL A 161 -4.49 -1.70 -3.30
N GLU A 162 -5.34 -2.41 -4.02
CA GLU A 162 -4.95 -3.54 -4.87
C GLU A 162 -4.60 -3.11 -6.30
N PHE A 163 -3.78 -3.93 -6.93
CA PHE A 163 -3.37 -3.88 -8.31
C PHE A 163 -3.63 -5.27 -8.89
N ASP A 164 -4.85 -5.47 -9.38
CA ASP A 164 -5.35 -6.77 -9.81
C ASP A 164 -5.12 -6.99 -11.32
N LEU A 165 -4.46 -8.11 -11.63
CA LEU A 165 -4.14 -8.55 -12.98
C LEU A 165 -5.21 -9.46 -13.59
N TYR A 166 -6.05 -10.08 -12.78
CA TYR A 166 -6.90 -11.18 -13.17
C TYR A 166 -8.35 -10.96 -12.73
N PRO A 167 -9.25 -10.60 -13.66
CA PRO A 167 -10.63 -10.29 -13.31
C PRO A 167 -11.38 -11.56 -12.86
N ASN A 168 -11.55 -11.74 -11.56
CA ASN A 168 -12.40 -12.76 -10.97
C ASN A 168 -13.88 -12.37 -11.08
N SER A 169 -14.79 -13.24 -10.63
CA SER A 169 -16.23 -13.06 -10.82
C SER A 169 -16.83 -11.84 -10.13
N PHE A 170 -16.15 -11.30 -9.11
CA PHE A 170 -16.57 -10.10 -8.39
C PHE A 170 -15.88 -8.82 -8.90
N ASP A 171 -14.93 -8.96 -9.82
CA ASP A 171 -14.14 -7.86 -10.35
C ASP A 171 -14.80 -7.22 -11.58
N PRO A 172 -14.41 -5.99 -11.93
CA PRO A 172 -14.60 -5.48 -13.27
C PRO A 172 -13.99 -6.44 -14.31
N ASN A 173 -14.52 -6.45 -15.54
CA ASN A 173 -14.00 -7.26 -16.65
C ASN A 173 -12.62 -6.81 -17.18
N THR A 174 -11.87 -6.03 -16.41
CA THR A 174 -10.59 -5.43 -16.76
C THR A 174 -9.66 -5.46 -15.56
N ARG A 175 -8.35 -5.53 -15.83
CA ARG A 175 -7.32 -5.24 -14.82
C ARG A 175 -7.59 -3.88 -14.19
N HIS A 176 -7.48 -3.81 -12.86
CA HIS A 176 -7.91 -2.63 -12.15
C HIS A 176 -7.02 -2.32 -10.95
N ILE A 177 -7.11 -1.06 -10.52
CA ILE A 177 -6.63 -0.60 -9.23
C ILE A 177 -7.86 -0.42 -8.35
N GLY A 178 -7.83 -1.01 -7.17
CA GLY A 178 -8.96 -1.07 -6.24
C GLY A 178 -8.68 -0.36 -4.92
N ILE A 179 -9.74 0.05 -4.22
CA ILE A 179 -9.66 0.44 -2.80
C ILE A 179 -10.53 -0.51 -2.00
N ASP A 180 -9.89 -1.27 -1.11
CA ASP A 180 -10.45 -2.42 -0.42
C ASP A 180 -10.65 -2.13 1.06
N VAL A 181 -11.78 -2.59 1.60
CA VAL A 181 -12.12 -2.46 3.02
C VAL A 181 -12.74 -3.77 3.49
N ASN A 182 -12.00 -4.55 4.30
CA ASN A 182 -12.36 -5.88 4.81
C ASN A 182 -12.66 -6.96 3.76
N SER A 183 -12.59 -6.65 2.47
CA SER A 183 -12.90 -7.54 1.35
C SER A 183 -12.14 -7.06 0.11
N LEU A 184 -11.87 -7.98 -0.81
CA LEU A 184 -11.32 -7.68 -2.14
C LEU A 184 -12.41 -7.34 -3.16
N ILE A 185 -13.68 -7.28 -2.72
CA ILE A 185 -14.70 -6.57 -3.49
C ILE A 185 -14.47 -5.08 -3.25
N SER A 186 -13.67 -4.47 -4.13
CA SER A 186 -13.30 -3.06 -4.11
C SER A 186 -14.49 -2.12 -3.94
N LEU A 187 -14.39 -1.15 -3.03
CA LEU A 187 -15.37 -0.05 -2.89
C LEU A 187 -15.41 0.85 -4.12
N LYS A 188 -14.27 0.97 -4.79
CA LYS A 188 -14.09 1.78 -5.99
C LYS A 188 -12.93 1.22 -6.79
N THR A 189 -13.06 1.23 -8.11
CA THR A 189 -12.03 0.75 -9.04
C THR A 189 -11.74 1.77 -10.14
N VAL A 190 -10.55 1.66 -10.73
CA VAL A 190 -10.17 2.34 -11.97
C VAL A 190 -9.35 1.39 -12.84
N ASN A 191 -9.46 1.50 -14.16
CA ASN A 191 -8.69 0.67 -15.08
C ASN A 191 -7.18 0.83 -14.86
N TRP A 192 -6.48 -0.30 -14.80
CA TRP A 192 -5.03 -0.33 -14.71
C TRP A 192 -4.38 -0.52 -16.08
N GLN A 193 -3.54 0.44 -16.48
CA GLN A 193 -2.74 0.35 -17.71
C GLN A 193 -1.50 -0.54 -17.49
N PHE A 194 -1.71 -1.80 -17.14
CA PHE A 194 -0.63 -2.76 -16.92
C PHE A 194 0.21 -2.97 -18.18
N ALA A 195 1.53 -2.88 -18.02
CA ALA A 195 2.51 -3.29 -19.01
C ALA A 195 3.55 -4.19 -18.33
N SER A 196 3.66 -5.43 -18.81
CA SER A 196 4.59 -6.40 -18.23
C SER A 196 6.03 -5.92 -18.34
N GLY A 197 6.83 -6.11 -17.29
CA GLY A 197 8.21 -5.66 -17.23
C GLY A 197 8.40 -4.14 -17.15
N SER A 198 7.31 -3.37 -17.06
CA SER A 198 7.38 -1.91 -16.93
C SER A 198 7.27 -1.48 -15.47
N LEU A 199 8.13 -0.56 -15.05
CA LEU A 199 8.09 0.02 -13.72
C LEU A 199 6.83 0.86 -13.54
N THR A 200 6.05 0.53 -12.51
CA THR A 200 4.89 1.31 -12.06
C THR A 200 5.23 2.00 -10.76
N LYS A 201 4.95 3.31 -10.66
CA LYS A 201 5.15 4.10 -9.44
C LYS A 201 3.80 4.41 -8.83
N VAL A 202 3.70 4.26 -7.52
CA VAL A 202 2.47 4.46 -6.75
C VAL A 202 2.76 5.44 -5.64
N SER A 203 1.86 6.40 -5.45
CA SER A 203 1.83 7.27 -4.29
C SER A 203 0.42 7.25 -3.70
N ILE A 204 0.32 6.97 -2.41
CA ILE A 204 -0.93 6.90 -1.66
C ILE A 204 -0.84 7.90 -0.52
N ALA A 205 -1.90 8.68 -0.31
CA ALA A 205 -2.04 9.47 0.90
C ALA A 205 -3.41 9.28 1.54
N TYR A 206 -3.41 9.22 2.86
CA TYR A 206 -4.61 9.30 3.66
C TYR A 206 -4.63 10.64 4.38
N ASP A 207 -5.68 11.41 4.15
CA ASP A 207 -5.96 12.65 4.88
C ASP A 207 -7.02 12.36 5.95
N SER A 208 -6.59 12.38 7.22
CA SER A 208 -7.47 12.10 8.35
C SER A 208 -8.53 13.18 8.61
N SER A 209 -8.35 14.39 8.10
CA SER A 209 -9.34 15.47 8.26
C SER A 209 -10.59 15.24 7.40
N SER A 210 -10.42 14.59 6.24
CA SER A 210 -11.47 14.28 5.28
C SER A 210 -11.78 12.77 5.19
N ASN A 211 -11.09 11.93 5.97
CA ASN A 211 -11.10 10.47 5.87
C ASN A 211 -10.87 9.95 4.45
N THR A 212 -10.07 10.65 3.64
CA THR A 212 -9.94 10.34 2.21
C THR A 212 -8.62 9.63 1.93
N LEU A 213 -8.71 8.41 1.39
CA LEU A 213 -7.59 7.69 0.81
C LEU A 213 -7.48 8.03 -0.68
N SER A 214 -6.38 8.66 -1.08
CA SER A 214 -6.10 9.09 -2.46
C SER A 214 -4.90 8.36 -3.02
N VAL A 215 -5.01 7.89 -4.25
CA VAL A 215 -3.99 7.09 -4.94
C VAL A 215 -3.66 7.75 -6.28
N VAL A 216 -2.37 7.87 -6.56
CA VAL A 216 -1.82 8.23 -7.88
C VAL A 216 -0.92 7.10 -8.34
N VAL A 217 -1.17 6.62 -9.55
CA VAL A 217 -0.34 5.62 -10.21
C VAL A 217 0.25 6.24 -11.46
N THR A 218 1.58 6.27 -11.56
CA THR A 218 2.30 6.81 -12.70
C THR A 218 2.99 5.68 -13.45
N TYR A 219 2.76 5.63 -14.76
CA TYR A 219 3.30 4.62 -15.66
C TYR A 219 4.58 5.12 -16.34
N ALA A 220 5.38 4.20 -16.88
CA ALA A 220 6.64 4.51 -17.55
C ALA A 220 6.49 5.46 -18.76
N ASN A 221 5.31 5.47 -19.39
CA ASN A 221 4.98 6.36 -20.51
C ASN A 221 4.55 7.78 -20.08
N GLY A 222 4.62 8.12 -18.80
CA GLY A 222 4.23 9.41 -18.23
C GLY A 222 2.73 9.58 -18.01
N LYS A 223 1.88 8.65 -18.47
CA LYS A 223 0.45 8.64 -18.12
C LYS A 223 0.27 8.30 -16.65
N PHE A 224 -0.88 8.65 -16.13
CA PHE A 224 -1.25 8.35 -14.76
C PHE A 224 -2.72 7.97 -14.65
N SER A 225 -3.04 7.25 -13.58
CA SER A 225 -4.39 6.98 -13.10
C SER A 225 -4.53 7.49 -11.68
N THR A 226 -5.71 7.96 -11.32
CA THR A 226 -6.02 8.37 -9.95
C THR A 226 -7.31 7.72 -9.47
N ILE A 227 -7.36 7.42 -8.18
CA ILE A 227 -8.55 6.93 -7.49
C ILE A 227 -8.55 7.47 -6.07
N ALA A 228 -9.72 7.84 -5.57
CA ALA A 228 -9.89 8.30 -4.19
C ALA A 228 -11.22 7.84 -3.62
N GLN A 229 -11.23 7.52 -2.33
CA GLN A 229 -12.40 7.03 -1.61
C GLN A 229 -12.36 7.49 -0.15
N ILE A 230 -13.54 7.81 0.41
CA ILE A 230 -13.69 8.08 1.84
C ILE A 230 -13.69 6.73 2.57
N VAL A 231 -12.77 6.57 3.51
CA VAL A 231 -12.56 5.38 4.34
C VAL A 231 -12.31 5.83 5.78
N ASP A 232 -13.23 5.55 6.70
CA ASP A 232 -13.00 5.79 8.13
C ASP A 232 -12.17 4.65 8.72
N LEU A 233 -10.86 4.85 8.86
CA LEU A 233 -9.93 3.83 9.37
C LEU A 233 -10.31 3.31 10.77
N LYS A 234 -10.93 4.13 11.64
CA LYS A 234 -11.30 3.73 13.01
C LYS A 234 -12.46 2.75 13.05
N THR A 235 -13.30 2.75 12.02
CA THR A 235 -14.42 1.80 11.92
C THR A 235 -13.98 0.41 11.46
N VAL A 236 -12.76 0.30 10.91
CA VAL A 236 -12.25 -0.90 10.25
C VAL A 236 -11.12 -1.53 11.04
N LEU A 237 -10.12 -0.74 11.42
CA LEU A 237 -8.84 -1.20 11.97
C LEU A 237 -8.77 -1.01 13.48
N PRO A 238 -7.92 -1.78 14.20
CA PRO A 238 -7.55 -1.46 15.57
C PRO A 238 -6.53 -0.32 15.62
N ASN A 239 -6.22 0.21 16.81
CA ASN A 239 -5.25 1.31 16.93
C ASN A 239 -3.84 0.88 16.50
N LYS A 240 -3.40 -0.30 16.95
CA LYS A 240 -2.07 -0.82 16.64
C LYS A 240 -2.12 -1.62 15.34
N VAL A 241 -1.48 -1.09 14.30
CA VAL A 241 -1.47 -1.67 12.96
C VAL A 241 -0.06 -1.82 12.42
N ARG A 242 0.06 -2.54 11.31
CA ARG A 242 1.22 -2.51 10.42
C ARG A 242 0.78 -2.09 9.02
N PHE A 243 1.67 -1.41 8.32
CA PHE A 243 1.56 -1.20 6.88
C PHE A 243 2.31 -2.32 6.17
N GLY A 244 1.86 -2.71 4.99
CA GLY A 244 2.51 -3.77 4.24
C GLY A 244 2.27 -3.73 2.75
N LEU A 245 3.07 -4.53 2.05
CA LEU A 245 2.90 -4.87 0.65
C LEU A 245 2.81 -6.39 0.57
N SER A 246 1.78 -6.91 -0.11
CA SER A 246 1.56 -8.33 -0.31
C SER A 246 1.39 -8.61 -1.80
N GLY A 247 1.91 -9.74 -2.27
CA GLY A 247 1.73 -10.18 -3.65
C GLY A 247 1.42 -11.67 -3.71
N ALA A 248 0.60 -12.05 -4.68
CA ALA A 248 0.25 -13.43 -4.95
C ALA A 248 0.34 -13.74 -6.45
N SER A 249 0.71 -14.98 -6.77
CA SER A 249 0.85 -15.45 -8.14
C SER A 249 0.64 -16.96 -8.19
N ILE A 250 -0.02 -17.44 -9.24
CA ILE A 250 -0.14 -18.87 -9.54
C ILE A 250 0.58 -19.28 -10.83
N THR A 251 0.89 -18.35 -11.73
CA THR A 251 1.51 -18.65 -13.05
C THR A 251 3.00 -18.32 -13.14
N GLY A 252 3.65 -17.95 -12.03
CA GLY A 252 5.08 -17.65 -11.99
C GLY A 252 5.43 -16.22 -12.46
N PHE A 253 4.43 -15.33 -12.51
CA PHE A 253 4.67 -13.89 -12.61
C PHE A 253 5.29 -13.37 -11.32
N ALA A 254 6.44 -12.71 -11.47
CA ALA A 254 7.19 -12.13 -10.38
C ALA A 254 6.57 -10.79 -9.97
N HIS A 255 6.40 -10.56 -8.67
CA HIS A 255 5.94 -9.29 -8.11
C HIS A 255 7.08 -8.65 -7.32
N ASP A 256 7.75 -7.70 -7.95
CA ASP A 256 9.01 -7.17 -7.48
C ASP A 256 8.86 -5.70 -7.03
N ILE A 257 9.23 -5.41 -5.78
CA ILE A 257 9.26 -4.07 -5.19
C ILE A 257 10.66 -3.48 -5.33
N HIS A 258 10.76 -2.35 -6.01
CA HIS A 258 12.01 -1.63 -6.28
C HIS A 258 12.28 -0.50 -5.29
N SER A 259 11.23 0.09 -4.73
CA SER A 259 11.36 1.12 -3.71
C SER A 259 10.13 1.15 -2.81
N TRP A 260 10.28 1.61 -1.58
CA TRP A 260 9.16 1.86 -0.67
C TRP A 260 9.51 2.94 0.36
N SER A 261 8.64 3.93 0.49
CA SER A 261 8.67 4.96 1.52
C SER A 261 7.33 5.01 2.23
N LEU A 262 7.37 5.41 3.50
CA LEU A 262 6.20 5.68 4.31
C LEU A 262 6.53 6.81 5.27
N THR A 263 5.58 7.70 5.48
CA THR A 263 5.62 8.71 6.52
C THR A 263 4.23 8.83 7.11
N THR A 264 4.12 8.67 8.43
CA THR A 264 2.89 8.94 9.18
C THR A 264 3.00 10.30 9.87
N SER A 265 1.90 11.04 9.96
CA SER A 265 1.86 12.27 10.76
C SER A 265 1.96 11.95 12.25
N ASP A 266 2.34 12.96 13.02
CA ASP A 266 2.41 12.83 14.46
C ASP A 266 1.03 12.74 15.09
N LEU A 267 0.96 11.92 16.14
CA LEU A 267 -0.18 11.82 17.02
C LEU A 267 0.09 12.72 18.23
N LYS A 268 -0.85 13.60 18.58
CA LYS A 268 -0.69 14.46 19.75
C LYS A 268 -0.85 13.62 21.01
N THR A 269 0.27 13.24 21.63
CA THR A 269 0.22 12.75 23.01
C THR A 269 -0.13 13.94 23.90
N THR A 270 -1.32 13.93 24.51
CA THR A 270 -1.58 14.82 25.64
C THR A 270 -0.54 14.50 26.70
N ALA A 271 0.39 15.43 26.93
CA ALA A 271 1.23 15.40 28.11
C ALA A 271 0.27 15.24 29.30
N SER A 272 0.49 14.21 30.12
CA SER A 272 -0.07 14.18 31.46
C SER A 272 0.34 15.50 32.10
N SER A 273 -0.61 16.41 32.26
CA SER A 273 -0.44 17.53 33.16
C SER A 273 -0.28 16.90 34.54
N ALA A 274 0.97 16.76 34.99
CA ALA A 274 1.27 16.58 36.39
C ALA A 274 0.76 17.83 37.12
N SER A 275 -0.53 17.81 37.44
CA SER A 275 -1.20 18.76 38.27
C SER A 275 -1.82 18.00 39.42
N ASP A 276 -0.97 17.40 40.25
CA ASP A 276 -1.34 17.03 41.61
C ASP A 276 -0.74 18.04 42.58
N LYS A 277 -1.58 19.06 42.83
CA LYS A 277 -1.97 19.62 44.13
C LYS A 277 -0.89 19.93 45.16
N LEU A 278 -0.76 21.23 45.44
CA LEU A 278 -0.61 21.75 46.81
C LEU A 278 -1.69 21.14 47.73
N GLN A 279 -1.28 20.56 48.87
CA GLN A 279 -1.88 20.72 50.21
C GLN A 279 -0.74 20.53 51.23
N ALA A 280 -0.28 21.59 51.91
CA ALA A 280 -0.62 21.91 53.30
C ALA A 280 -0.29 20.78 54.29
N ILE A 281 0.85 20.90 55.01
CA ILE A 281 1.00 21.33 56.42
C ILE A 281 2.46 21.79 56.60
#